data_AF-A0A1F5WFL9-F1
#
_entry.id   AF-A0A1F5WFL9-F1
#
_cell.length_a   1.000
_cell.length_b   1.000
_cell.length_c   1.000
_cell.angle_alpha   90.00
_cell.angle_beta   90.00
_cell.angle_gamma   90.00
#
_symmetry.space_group_name_H-M   'P 1'
#
loop_
_entity.id
_entity.type
_entity.pdbx_description
1 polymer ?
#
loop_
_entity_poly.entity_id
_entity_poly.type
_entity_poly.pdbx_seq_one_letter_code
_entity_poly.pdbx_strand_id
1 'polypeptide(L)'
;MSEQFKSNEAEQKFQNYSGQLDQVTTRGDGKLELGEAFNKNLIDFTASLQHLNIHHEGKTAGSQFNGRVFENSSDVQGLINKLLPDELHYDQFGRAEITLDVSGAPESLGWTGIKSIEEIKKSFPDAVIESRPRIDGGIEAEEDDVSGAWYPEMARDPKSGRFEVLKDENGEVKNLKGKFEPNANIVSLPSKSAETNKITVIMQKDKSTGKPTVLTIFPGENAPAFPAKINSESYKASTLGNTQETRFWKDHAFIQQT
;
A
#
# COMPACT_ATOMS: atom_id res chain seq x y z
N MET A 1 -22.24 23.97 8.72
CA MET A 1 -22.28 23.65 7.27
C MET A 1 -22.50 22.16 7.16
N SER A 2 -23.56 21.70 6.48
CA SER A 2 -23.86 20.26 6.39
C SER A 2 -22.87 19.55 5.44
N GLU A 3 -22.62 18.26 5.67
CA GLU A 3 -21.72 17.43 4.85
C GLU A 3 -22.10 17.42 3.36
N GLN A 4 -23.39 17.60 3.07
CA GLN A 4 -23.94 17.67 1.72
C GLN A 4 -23.46 18.90 0.93
N PHE A 5 -23.18 20.04 1.58
CA PHE A 5 -22.61 21.22 0.91
C PHE A 5 -21.13 21.02 0.54
N LYS A 6 -20.37 20.30 1.38
CA LYS A 6 -18.95 20.03 1.13
C LYS A 6 -18.73 19.04 -0.02
N SER A 7 -19.65 18.08 -0.20
CA SER A 7 -19.60 17.13 -1.33
C SER A 7 -19.67 17.84 -2.69
N ASN A 8 -20.55 18.85 -2.82
CA ASN A 8 -20.71 19.59 -4.08
C ASN A 8 -19.50 20.47 -4.43
N GLU A 9 -18.81 21.03 -3.43
CA GLU A 9 -17.58 21.83 -3.66
C GLU A 9 -16.43 20.94 -4.15
N ALA A 10 -16.28 19.74 -3.58
CA ALA A 10 -15.26 18.79 -4.02
C ALA A 10 -15.53 18.26 -5.44
N GLU A 11 -16.79 17.96 -5.78
CA GLU A 11 -17.15 17.53 -7.14
C GLU A 11 -16.84 18.60 -8.21
N GLN A 12 -17.07 19.87 -7.90
CA GLN A 12 -16.69 20.98 -8.79
C GLN A 12 -15.17 21.15 -8.88
N LYS A 13 -14.46 21.02 -7.75
CA LYS A 13 -12.98 21.11 -7.68
C LYS A 13 -12.32 20.11 -8.63
N PHE A 14 -12.87 18.89 -8.73
CA PHE A 14 -12.32 17.81 -9.56
C PHE A 14 -13.05 17.59 -10.87
N GLN A 15 -13.83 18.56 -11.37
CA GLN A 15 -14.69 18.37 -12.54
C GLN A 15 -13.93 17.87 -13.79
N ASN A 16 -12.69 18.32 -13.99
CA ASN A 16 -11.83 17.96 -15.13
C ASN A 16 -11.05 16.66 -14.95
N TYR A 17 -11.18 15.99 -13.80
CA TYR A 17 -10.43 14.79 -13.48
C TYR A 17 -11.20 13.59 -14.01
N SER A 18 -10.48 12.65 -14.58
CA SER A 18 -10.99 11.34 -15.01
C SER A 18 -10.09 10.25 -14.45
N GLY A 19 -10.60 9.03 -14.34
CA GLY A 19 -9.84 7.93 -13.76
C GLY A 19 -10.07 6.65 -14.56
N GLN A 20 -8.98 5.93 -14.83
CA GLN A 20 -9.08 4.52 -15.18
C GLN A 20 -9.06 3.71 -13.89
N LEU A 21 -10.01 2.79 -13.75
CA LEU A 21 -10.13 1.93 -12.60
C LEU A 21 -9.50 0.57 -12.91
N ASP A 22 -8.63 0.12 -12.03
CA ASP A 22 -8.16 -1.26 -11.98
C ASP A 22 -8.56 -1.88 -10.64
N GLN A 23 -9.18 -3.05 -10.68
CA GLN A 23 -9.51 -3.83 -9.48
C GLN A 23 -8.68 -5.09 -9.48
N VAL A 24 -7.95 -5.29 -8.39
CA VAL A 24 -7.11 -6.47 -8.17
C VAL A 24 -7.39 -7.03 -6.77
N THR A 25 -6.81 -8.19 -6.47
CA THR A 25 -6.74 -8.68 -5.08
C THR A 25 -5.29 -8.97 -4.75
N THR A 26 -4.79 -8.46 -3.63
CA THR A 26 -3.43 -8.75 -3.12
C THR A 26 -3.37 -10.01 -2.26
N ARG A 27 -4.42 -10.83 -2.32
CA ARG A 27 -4.62 -12.00 -1.46
C ARG A 27 -4.64 -13.28 -2.26
N GLY A 28 -4.24 -14.37 -1.59
CA GLY A 28 -4.23 -15.70 -2.18
C GLY A 28 -3.21 -15.81 -3.31
N ASP A 29 -3.63 -16.32 -4.46
CA ASP A 29 -2.80 -16.45 -5.66
C ASP A 29 -2.86 -15.21 -6.59
N GLY A 30 -3.59 -14.17 -6.17
CA GLY A 30 -3.85 -12.95 -6.94
C GLY A 30 -4.93 -13.07 -7.98
N LYS A 31 -5.60 -14.23 -8.09
CA LYS A 31 -6.72 -14.39 -9.00
C LYS A 31 -7.94 -13.66 -8.42
N LEU A 32 -8.46 -12.70 -9.18
CA LEU A 32 -9.67 -11.98 -8.81
C LEU A 32 -10.91 -12.78 -9.23
N GLU A 33 -11.78 -13.08 -8.27
CA GLU A 33 -13.13 -13.59 -8.52
C GLU A 33 -14.15 -12.60 -7.97
N LEU A 34 -14.95 -12.02 -8.86
CA LEU A 34 -15.96 -11.03 -8.48
C LEU A 34 -17.12 -11.72 -7.77
N GLY A 35 -17.42 -11.24 -6.58
CA GLY A 35 -18.54 -11.64 -5.74
C GLY A 35 -19.68 -10.63 -5.79
N GLU A 36 -20.29 -10.42 -4.62
CA GLU A 36 -21.44 -9.54 -4.43
C GLU A 36 -21.17 -8.10 -4.89
N ALA A 37 -22.13 -7.55 -5.63
CA ALA A 37 -22.13 -6.16 -6.05
C ALA A 37 -22.57 -5.22 -4.93
N PHE A 38 -22.04 -4.00 -4.90
CA PHE A 38 -22.48 -2.93 -4.02
C PHE A 38 -22.46 -1.58 -4.73
N ASN A 39 -23.35 -0.68 -4.28
CA ASN A 39 -23.45 0.66 -4.83
C ASN A 39 -22.46 1.62 -4.14
N LYS A 40 -21.82 2.51 -4.91
CA LYS A 40 -20.84 3.46 -4.35
C LYS A 40 -21.41 4.40 -3.29
N ASN A 41 -22.71 4.71 -3.36
CA ASN A 41 -23.38 5.59 -2.39
C ASN A 41 -23.53 4.94 -1.01
N LEU A 42 -23.25 3.63 -0.89
CA LEU A 42 -23.27 2.90 0.37
C LEU A 42 -21.88 2.84 1.04
N ILE A 43 -20.83 3.35 0.38
CA ILE A 43 -19.46 3.31 0.89
C ILE A 43 -19.33 4.19 2.13
N ASP A 44 -18.87 3.58 3.22
CA ASP A 44 -18.57 4.26 4.47
C ASP A 44 -17.09 4.63 4.55
N PHE A 45 -16.81 5.93 4.51
CA PHE A 45 -15.46 6.49 4.63
C PHE A 45 -15.05 6.80 6.08
N THR A 46 -15.94 6.64 7.06
CA THR A 46 -15.73 7.12 8.45
C THR A 46 -14.43 6.60 9.06
N ALA A 47 -14.13 5.30 8.87
CA ALA A 47 -12.89 4.69 9.37
C ALA A 47 -11.65 5.23 8.65
N SER A 48 -11.74 5.48 7.35
CA SER A 48 -10.63 5.96 6.51
C SER A 48 -10.29 7.43 6.71
N LEU A 49 -11.23 8.29 7.12
CA LEU A 49 -10.96 9.72 7.34
C LEU A 49 -9.90 9.96 8.43
N GLN A 50 -9.90 9.13 9.48
CA GLN A 50 -8.84 9.18 10.50
C GLN A 50 -7.50 8.68 9.96
N HIS A 51 -7.52 7.67 9.08
CA HIS A 51 -6.34 7.12 8.44
C HIS A 51 -5.74 8.08 7.41
N LEU A 52 -6.56 8.80 6.64
CA LEU A 52 -6.13 9.82 5.69
C LEU A 52 -5.33 10.93 6.37
N ASN A 53 -5.66 11.30 7.62
CA ASN A 53 -4.87 12.26 8.39
C ASN A 53 -3.42 11.81 8.64
N ILE A 54 -3.11 10.52 8.53
CA ILE A 54 -1.75 9.96 8.66
C ILE A 54 -0.95 10.14 7.36
N HIS A 55 -1.65 10.18 6.22
CA HIS A 55 -1.09 10.37 4.88
C HIS A 55 -1.13 11.84 4.40
N HIS A 56 -1.60 12.74 5.26
CA HIS A 56 -1.51 14.19 5.09
C HIS A 56 -0.37 14.74 5.96
N GLU A 57 0.51 15.55 5.36
CA GLU A 57 1.59 16.31 6.03
C GLU A 57 2.80 15.51 6.56
N GLY A 58 3.16 14.38 5.96
CA GLY A 58 4.53 13.86 6.03
C GLY A 58 5.01 13.32 7.39
N LYS A 59 4.10 13.07 8.34
CA LYS A 59 4.44 12.53 9.67
C LYS A 59 4.71 11.02 9.68
N THR A 60 4.57 10.33 8.54
CA THR A 60 4.77 8.87 8.44
C THR A 60 5.54 8.55 7.17
N ALA A 61 6.57 7.71 7.28
CA ALA A 61 7.32 7.22 6.13
C ALA A 61 6.42 6.39 5.20
N GLY A 62 6.52 6.61 3.89
CA GLY A 62 5.72 5.92 2.87
C GLY A 62 4.94 6.89 1.98
N SER A 63 3.81 6.42 1.44
CA SER A 63 2.99 7.19 0.51
C SER A 63 2.31 8.39 1.19
N GLN A 64 2.31 9.55 0.52
CA GLN A 64 1.78 10.81 1.07
C GLN A 64 0.98 11.57 0.01
N PHE A 65 -0.17 12.15 0.37
CA PHE A 65 -0.97 12.97 -0.53
C PHE A 65 -0.37 14.37 -0.71
N ASN A 66 -0.51 14.93 -1.91
CA ASN A 66 -0.08 16.30 -2.19
C ASN A 66 -1.04 17.30 -1.51
N GLY A 67 -0.57 17.93 -0.43
CA GLY A 67 -1.33 18.92 0.34
C GLY A 67 -1.77 20.17 -0.44
N ARG A 68 -1.18 20.44 -1.61
CA ARG A 68 -1.61 21.53 -2.50
C ARG A 68 -2.82 21.15 -3.34
N VAL A 69 -2.97 19.86 -3.66
CA VAL A 69 -4.12 19.33 -4.39
C VAL A 69 -5.24 19.02 -3.39
N PHE A 70 -4.90 18.38 -2.28
CA PHE A 70 -5.81 17.96 -1.23
C PHE A 70 -5.53 18.74 0.05
N GLU A 71 -6.33 19.75 0.34
CA GLU A 71 -6.17 20.58 1.55
C GLU A 71 -6.54 19.79 2.81
N ASN A 72 -7.37 18.76 2.66
CA ASN A 72 -7.88 17.93 3.75
C ASN A 72 -8.37 16.57 3.22
N SER A 73 -8.63 15.65 4.14
CA SER A 73 -9.11 14.30 3.85
C SER A 73 -10.46 14.24 3.09
N SER A 74 -11.30 15.28 3.22
CA SER A 74 -12.58 15.31 2.48
C SER A 74 -12.42 15.64 0.99
N ASP A 75 -11.32 16.30 0.60
CA ASP A 75 -10.98 16.48 -0.81
C ASP A 75 -10.66 15.13 -1.47
N VAL A 76 -9.89 14.28 -0.78
CA VAL A 76 -9.55 12.94 -1.27
C VAL A 76 -10.81 12.08 -1.42
N GLN A 77 -11.69 12.10 -0.42
CA GLN A 77 -12.99 11.41 -0.49
C GLN A 77 -13.84 11.91 -1.65
N GLY A 78 -13.92 13.23 -1.86
CA GLY A 78 -14.71 13.81 -2.95
C GLY A 78 -14.20 13.39 -4.33
N LEU A 79 -12.88 13.37 -4.53
CA LEU A 79 -12.29 12.85 -5.77
C LEU A 79 -12.63 11.37 -5.98
N ILE A 80 -12.47 10.52 -4.94
CA ILE A 80 -12.77 9.09 -5.04
C ILE A 80 -14.25 8.86 -5.38
N ASN A 81 -15.17 9.52 -4.68
CA ASN A 81 -16.61 9.40 -4.95
C ASN A 81 -16.99 9.80 -6.38
N LYS A 82 -16.34 10.84 -6.91
CA LYS A 82 -16.52 11.27 -8.29
C LYS A 82 -16.05 10.19 -9.28
N LEU A 83 -14.88 9.59 -9.03
CA LEU A 83 -14.22 8.69 -9.97
C LEU A 83 -14.71 7.23 -9.89
N LEU A 84 -15.25 6.80 -8.75
CA LEU A 84 -15.78 5.45 -8.62
C LEU A 84 -17.05 5.25 -9.48
N PRO A 85 -17.17 4.09 -10.14
CA PRO A 85 -18.39 3.71 -10.85
C PRO A 85 -19.53 3.46 -9.85
N ASP A 86 -20.77 3.57 -10.33
CA ASP A 86 -21.95 3.42 -9.47
C ASP A 86 -22.09 2.03 -8.84
N GLU A 87 -21.60 1.01 -9.54
CA GLU A 87 -21.59 -0.39 -9.12
C GLU A 87 -20.15 -0.91 -9.04
N LEU A 88 -19.84 -1.58 -7.94
CA LEU A 88 -18.56 -2.20 -7.62
C LEU A 88 -18.81 -3.62 -7.10
N HIS A 89 -17.76 -4.44 -7.05
CA HIS A 89 -17.86 -5.81 -6.56
C HIS A 89 -16.84 -6.09 -5.46
N TYR A 90 -17.25 -6.86 -4.45
CA TYR A 90 -16.27 -7.52 -3.58
C TYR A 90 -15.57 -8.65 -4.34
N ASP A 91 -14.37 -9.00 -3.91
CA ASP A 91 -13.65 -10.21 -4.28
C ASP A 91 -14.09 -11.38 -3.40
N GLN A 92 -13.55 -12.57 -3.66
CA GLN A 92 -13.79 -13.79 -2.89
C GLN A 92 -13.41 -13.69 -1.39
N PHE A 93 -12.69 -12.65 -0.99
CA PHE A 93 -12.31 -12.37 0.41
C PHE A 93 -13.16 -11.27 1.04
N GLY A 94 -14.20 -10.80 0.35
CA GLY A 94 -15.10 -9.74 0.84
C GLY A 94 -14.46 -8.36 0.78
N ARG A 95 -13.54 -8.11 -0.15
CA ARG A 95 -12.82 -6.84 -0.33
C ARG A 95 -12.98 -6.28 -1.73
N ALA A 96 -12.89 -4.97 -1.87
CA ALA A 96 -12.65 -4.35 -3.16
C ALA A 96 -11.35 -3.54 -3.04
N GLU A 97 -10.29 -3.99 -3.71
CA GLU A 97 -9.00 -3.31 -3.73
C GLU A 97 -8.82 -2.65 -5.10
N ILE A 98 -8.95 -1.33 -5.12
CA ILE A 98 -9.10 -0.56 -6.35
C ILE A 98 -7.93 0.41 -6.46
N THR A 99 -7.31 0.45 -7.63
CA THR A 99 -6.38 1.51 -8.01
C THR A 99 -7.04 2.41 -9.06
N LEU A 100 -7.12 3.71 -8.77
CA LEU A 100 -7.56 4.74 -9.69
C LEU A 100 -6.32 5.39 -10.31
N ASP A 101 -6.13 5.26 -11.62
CA ASP A 101 -5.12 6.02 -12.36
C ASP A 101 -5.75 7.31 -12.89
N VAL A 102 -5.42 8.44 -12.27
CA VAL A 102 -6.12 9.70 -12.45
C VAL A 102 -5.44 10.59 -13.50
N SER A 103 -6.23 11.02 -14.48
CA SER A 103 -5.82 11.93 -15.55
C SER A 103 -6.48 13.30 -15.40
N GLY A 104 -5.81 14.34 -15.91
CA GLY A 104 -6.32 15.72 -15.90
C GLY A 104 -5.91 16.55 -14.68
N ALA A 105 -5.17 15.97 -13.74
CA ALA A 105 -4.58 16.69 -12.61
C ALA A 105 -3.40 17.58 -13.09
N PRO A 106 -3.37 18.88 -12.74
CA PRO A 106 -2.27 19.78 -13.11
C PRO A 106 -1.00 19.55 -12.28
N GLU A 107 -1.14 18.90 -11.12
CA GLU A 107 -0.04 18.50 -10.23
C GLU A 107 -0.20 17.03 -9.86
N SER A 108 0.89 16.42 -9.39
CA SER A 108 0.87 15.06 -8.83
C SER A 108 -0.11 14.96 -7.67
N LEU A 109 -0.87 13.86 -7.61
CA LEU A 109 -1.80 13.61 -6.50
C LEU A 109 -1.09 13.21 -5.20
N GLY A 110 0.11 12.67 -5.29
CA GLY A 110 0.91 12.37 -4.12
C GLY A 110 2.28 11.83 -4.46
N TRP A 111 2.87 11.15 -3.49
CA TRP A 111 4.14 10.44 -3.62
C TRP A 111 3.97 8.99 -3.19
N THR A 112 4.62 8.06 -3.89
CA THR A 112 4.63 6.61 -3.60
C THR A 112 6.06 6.14 -3.32
N GLY A 113 6.20 5.17 -2.42
CA GLY A 113 7.47 4.49 -2.16
C GLY A 113 7.77 3.35 -3.15
N ILE A 114 6.85 3.03 -4.05
CA ILE A 114 6.93 1.87 -4.97
C ILE A 114 6.47 2.29 -6.36
N LYS A 115 7.17 1.84 -7.40
CA LYS A 115 6.76 1.93 -8.80
C LYS A 115 7.19 0.69 -9.58
N SER A 116 6.54 0.44 -10.70
CA SER A 116 7.01 -0.55 -11.66
C SER A 116 8.37 -0.18 -12.24
N ILE A 117 9.19 -1.19 -12.50
CA ILE A 117 10.50 -1.03 -13.14
C ILE A 117 10.34 -0.38 -14.52
N GLU A 118 9.27 -0.72 -15.24
CA GLU A 118 8.95 -0.12 -16.53
C GLU A 118 8.74 1.40 -16.43
N GLU A 119 7.92 1.86 -15.47
CA GLU A 119 7.68 3.29 -15.25
C GLU A 119 8.95 4.04 -14.84
N ILE A 120 9.77 3.42 -13.99
CA ILE A 120 11.07 3.95 -13.58
C ILE A 120 11.96 4.13 -14.80
N LYS A 121 12.12 3.09 -15.63
CA LYS A 121 12.98 3.14 -16.82
C LYS A 121 12.48 4.09 -17.90
N LYS A 122 11.16 4.24 -18.04
CA LYS A 122 10.56 5.22 -18.95
C LYS A 122 10.86 6.66 -18.52
N SER A 123 10.79 6.93 -17.22
CA SER A 123 10.95 8.29 -16.67
C SER A 123 12.41 8.65 -16.39
N PHE A 124 13.22 7.66 -16.06
CA PHE A 124 14.64 7.76 -15.71
C PHE A 124 15.42 6.64 -16.41
N PRO A 125 15.72 6.78 -17.72
CA PRO A 125 16.38 5.74 -18.50
C PRO A 125 17.70 5.23 -17.88
N ASP A 126 18.44 6.15 -17.26
CA ASP A 126 19.74 5.88 -16.63
C ASP A 126 19.64 5.42 -15.17
N ALA A 127 18.42 5.24 -14.62
CA ALA A 127 18.25 4.81 -13.24
C ALA A 127 18.86 3.42 -13.02
N VAL A 128 19.69 3.28 -11.99
CA VAL A 128 20.26 2.00 -11.57
C VAL A 128 19.36 1.36 -10.52
N ILE A 129 18.94 0.13 -10.78
CA ILE A 129 18.13 -0.67 -9.87
C ILE A 129 19.05 -1.72 -9.27
N GLU A 130 19.17 -1.70 -7.96
CA GLU A 130 20.03 -2.61 -7.19
C GLU A 130 19.17 -3.64 -6.48
N SER A 131 19.65 -4.88 -6.42
CA SER A 131 19.03 -5.94 -5.61
C SER A 131 19.79 -6.04 -4.29
N ARG A 132 19.15 -5.64 -3.18
CA ARG A 132 19.76 -5.66 -1.84
C ARG A 132 18.72 -5.72 -0.72
N PRO A 133 19.11 -5.94 0.55
CA PRO A 133 18.18 -5.87 1.68
C PRO A 133 17.50 -4.50 1.75
N ARG A 134 16.18 -4.50 1.96
CA ARG A 134 15.37 -3.26 2.04
C ARG A 134 15.41 -2.57 3.40
N ILE A 135 15.84 -3.25 4.44
CA ILE A 135 15.99 -2.72 5.80
C ILE A 135 17.40 -3.08 6.28
N ASP A 136 18.04 -2.15 6.99
CA ASP A 136 19.35 -2.41 7.60
C ASP A 136 19.25 -3.31 8.83
N GLY A 137 20.34 -3.97 9.19
CA GLY A 137 20.43 -4.78 10.41
C GLY A 137 19.94 -6.22 10.29
N GLY A 138 19.58 -6.67 9.08
CA GLY A 138 19.44 -8.08 8.77
C GLY A 138 20.81 -8.78 8.63
N ILE A 139 20.82 -10.09 8.85
CA ILE A 139 21.98 -10.95 8.59
C ILE A 139 21.82 -11.56 7.20
N GLU A 140 22.71 -11.20 6.27
CA GLU A 140 22.70 -11.73 4.90
C GLU A 140 22.68 -13.26 4.90
N ALA A 141 21.85 -13.83 4.04
CA ALA A 141 21.65 -15.27 3.93
C ALA A 141 21.09 -15.65 2.56
N GLU A 142 21.08 -16.95 2.31
CA GLU A 142 20.42 -17.56 1.16
C GLU A 142 19.44 -18.62 1.68
N GLU A 143 18.20 -18.57 1.19
CA GLU A 143 17.14 -19.52 1.52
C GLU A 143 16.46 -19.99 0.23
N ASP A 144 16.43 -21.29 -0.01
CA ASP A 144 15.79 -21.89 -1.19
C ASP A 144 16.28 -21.25 -2.51
N ASP A 145 17.60 -21.05 -2.64
CA ASP A 145 18.30 -20.37 -3.75
C ASP A 145 17.93 -18.88 -3.94
N VAL A 146 17.35 -18.25 -2.91
CA VAL A 146 17.00 -16.82 -2.90
C VAL A 146 17.93 -16.07 -1.95
N SER A 147 18.67 -15.10 -2.47
CA SER A 147 19.48 -14.20 -1.64
C SER A 147 18.61 -13.18 -0.89
N GLY A 148 18.95 -12.92 0.37
CA GLY A 148 18.19 -12.01 1.23
C GLY A 148 18.84 -11.82 2.59
N ALA A 149 18.02 -11.54 3.60
CA ALA A 149 18.50 -11.38 4.97
C ALA A 149 17.51 -11.93 6.00
N TRP A 150 18.06 -12.50 7.07
CA TRP A 150 17.35 -12.90 8.27
C TRP A 150 17.26 -11.74 9.27
N TYR A 151 16.07 -11.55 9.82
CA TYR A 151 15.76 -10.55 10.83
C TYR A 151 15.23 -11.22 12.10
N PRO A 152 15.50 -10.59 13.26
CA PRO A 152 15.05 -11.12 14.54
C PRO A 152 13.53 -11.15 14.65
N GLU A 153 13.05 -12.05 15.51
CA GLU A 153 11.64 -12.10 15.86
C GLU A 153 11.24 -10.80 16.60
N MET A 154 10.15 -10.19 16.15
CA MET A 154 9.58 -9.01 16.80
C MET A 154 8.23 -9.35 17.41
N ALA A 155 7.98 -8.85 18.62
CA ALA A 155 6.69 -8.93 19.28
C ALA A 155 6.21 -7.56 19.68
N ARG A 156 4.89 -7.41 19.78
CA ARG A 156 4.28 -6.19 20.30
C ARG A 156 4.38 -6.21 21.83
N ASP A 157 5.13 -5.30 22.41
CA ASP A 157 5.19 -5.14 23.86
C ASP A 157 3.80 -4.70 24.37
N PRO A 158 3.21 -5.42 25.35
CA PRO A 158 1.84 -5.14 25.79
C PRO A 158 1.71 -3.84 26.59
N LYS A 159 2.81 -3.25 27.10
CA LYS A 159 2.77 -2.01 27.87
C LYS A 159 2.94 -0.78 26.98
N SER A 160 3.93 -0.79 26.10
CA SER A 160 4.25 0.30 25.18
C SER A 160 3.42 0.25 23.91
N GLY A 161 2.89 -0.93 23.56
CA GLY A 161 2.19 -1.19 22.31
C GLY A 161 3.10 -1.17 21.08
N ARG A 162 4.42 -1.02 21.25
CA ARG A 162 5.41 -0.97 20.17
C ARG A 162 5.90 -2.36 19.81
N PHE A 163 6.32 -2.54 18.56
CA PHE A 163 7.05 -3.74 18.17
C PHE A 163 8.50 -3.64 18.64
N GLU A 164 8.94 -4.64 19.38
CA GLU A 164 10.28 -4.73 19.96
C GLU A 164 10.89 -6.08 19.59
N VAL A 165 12.21 -6.10 19.44
CA VAL A 165 12.96 -7.35 19.23
C VAL A 165 12.78 -8.23 20.45
N LEU A 166 12.26 -9.44 20.26
CA LEU A 166 12.12 -10.39 21.34
C LEU A 166 13.48 -10.73 21.92
N LYS A 167 13.54 -10.79 23.25
CA LYS A 167 14.72 -11.22 23.99
C LYS A 167 14.40 -12.45 24.83
N ASP A 168 15.38 -13.31 25.04
CA ASP A 168 15.28 -14.45 25.95
C ASP A 168 15.44 -14.04 27.42
N GLU A 169 15.41 -15.03 28.33
CA GLU A 169 15.54 -14.79 29.78
C GLU A 169 16.88 -14.17 30.19
N ASN A 170 17.91 -14.28 29.34
CA ASN A 170 19.23 -13.67 29.56
C ASN A 170 19.35 -12.27 28.94
N GLY A 171 18.30 -11.79 28.26
CA GLY A 171 18.28 -10.52 27.56
C GLY A 171 18.94 -10.56 26.17
N GLU A 172 19.25 -11.75 25.64
CA GLU A 172 19.79 -11.93 24.29
C GLU A 172 18.66 -11.94 23.25
N VAL A 173 18.95 -11.55 22.02
CA VAL A 173 17.94 -11.52 20.94
C VAL A 173 17.43 -12.93 20.67
N LYS A 174 16.13 -13.15 20.89
CA LYS A 174 15.46 -14.41 20.59
C LYS A 174 15.35 -14.58 19.07
N ASN A 175 15.86 -15.71 18.57
CA ASN A 175 15.76 -16.14 17.18
C ASN A 175 16.05 -15.03 16.15
N LEU A 176 17.34 -14.74 15.92
CA LEU A 176 17.81 -13.83 14.86
C LEU A 176 17.33 -14.22 13.45
N LYS A 177 16.78 -15.44 13.28
CA LYS A 177 16.24 -15.99 12.03
C LYS A 177 14.72 -16.20 12.11
N GLY A 178 14.00 -15.26 12.74
CA GLY A 178 12.54 -15.32 12.84
C GLY A 178 11.83 -14.99 11.53
N LYS A 179 12.41 -14.08 10.73
CA LYS A 179 11.86 -13.67 9.43
C LYS A 179 12.97 -13.52 8.40
N PHE A 180 12.87 -14.23 7.30
CA PHE A 180 13.70 -14.02 6.12
C PHE A 180 12.94 -13.15 5.12
N GLU A 181 13.61 -12.15 4.57
CA GLU A 181 13.13 -11.38 3.43
C GLU A 181 14.14 -11.47 2.29
N PRO A 182 13.69 -11.69 1.04
CA PRO A 182 14.59 -11.69 -0.11
C PRO A 182 15.14 -10.28 -0.36
N ASN A 183 16.21 -10.19 -1.14
CA ASN A 183 16.67 -8.92 -1.65
C ASN A 183 15.54 -8.24 -2.45
N ALA A 184 15.36 -6.94 -2.22
CA ALA A 184 14.40 -6.13 -2.92
C ALA A 184 15.09 -5.38 -4.07
N ASN A 185 14.34 -5.09 -5.12
CA ASN A 185 14.75 -4.09 -6.10
C ASN A 185 14.62 -2.71 -5.47
N ILE A 186 15.70 -1.95 -5.44
CA ILE A 186 15.75 -0.59 -4.89
C ILE A 186 16.36 0.34 -5.92
N VAL A 187 15.72 1.47 -6.12
CA VAL A 187 16.21 2.54 -7.00
C VAL A 187 16.39 3.81 -6.18
N SER A 188 17.56 4.43 -6.31
CA SER A 188 17.83 5.74 -5.73
C SER A 188 17.50 6.84 -6.73
N LEU A 189 16.52 7.68 -6.41
CA LEU A 189 16.04 8.73 -7.32
C LEU A 189 15.88 10.08 -6.60
N PRO A 190 15.94 11.21 -7.33
CA PRO A 190 15.60 12.53 -6.78
C PRO A 190 14.19 12.56 -6.17
N SER A 191 13.94 13.40 -5.17
CA SER A 191 12.68 13.38 -4.39
C SER A 191 11.39 13.48 -5.23
N LYS A 192 11.40 14.23 -6.34
CA LYS A 192 10.24 14.36 -7.27
C LYS A 192 9.89 13.06 -8.01
N SER A 193 10.80 12.09 -8.04
CA SER A 193 10.62 10.85 -8.79
C SER A 193 9.58 9.91 -8.18
N ALA A 194 9.20 10.15 -6.93
CA ALA A 194 8.15 9.44 -6.22
C ALA A 194 6.73 9.95 -6.59
N GLU A 195 6.60 11.02 -7.36
CA GLU A 195 5.29 11.56 -7.76
C GLU A 195 4.39 10.51 -8.44
N THR A 196 3.11 10.50 -8.10
CA THR A 196 2.11 9.57 -8.65
C THR A 196 0.74 10.20 -8.76
N ASN A 197 0.02 9.81 -9.81
CA ASN A 197 -1.40 10.10 -10.00
C ASN A 197 -2.30 8.90 -9.72
N LYS A 198 -1.74 7.80 -9.19
CA LYS A 198 -2.50 6.63 -8.77
C LYS A 198 -3.00 6.83 -7.34
N ILE A 199 -4.24 6.43 -7.08
CA ILE A 199 -4.81 6.36 -5.73
C ILE A 199 -5.34 4.94 -5.51
N THR A 200 -4.87 4.27 -4.48
CA THR A 200 -5.40 2.98 -4.05
C THR A 200 -6.42 3.16 -2.94
N VAL A 201 -7.55 2.46 -3.07
CA VAL A 201 -8.66 2.41 -2.11
C VAL A 201 -8.93 0.95 -1.78
N ILE A 202 -8.81 0.59 -0.50
CA ILE A 202 -9.14 -0.75 -0.03
C ILE A 202 -10.42 -0.69 0.77
N MET A 203 -11.45 -1.37 0.28
CA MET A 203 -12.75 -1.52 0.94
C MET A 203 -12.93 -2.95 1.43
N GLN A 204 -13.65 -3.11 2.53
CA GLN A 204 -14.05 -4.40 3.04
C GLN A 204 -15.51 -4.37 3.45
N LYS A 205 -16.22 -5.48 3.25
CA LYS A 205 -17.55 -5.67 3.79
C LYS A 205 -17.50 -5.71 5.31
N ASP A 206 -18.11 -4.72 5.95
CA ASP A 206 -18.23 -4.70 7.41
C ASP A 206 -19.15 -5.85 7.86
N LYS A 207 -18.66 -6.66 8.81
CA LYS A 207 -19.37 -7.88 9.23
C LYS A 207 -20.63 -7.58 10.02
N SER A 208 -20.73 -6.40 10.63
CA SER A 208 -21.84 -6.04 11.52
C SER A 208 -22.99 -5.35 10.79
N THR A 209 -22.65 -4.46 9.86
CA THR A 209 -23.59 -3.62 9.11
C THR A 209 -23.82 -4.12 7.69
N GLY A 210 -22.95 -4.98 7.16
CA GLY A 210 -22.96 -5.45 5.78
C GLY A 210 -22.55 -4.41 4.75
N LYS A 211 -22.20 -3.19 5.17
CA LYS A 211 -21.84 -2.08 4.28
C LYS A 211 -20.39 -2.18 3.80
N PRO A 212 -20.07 -1.65 2.61
CA PRO A 212 -18.69 -1.46 2.19
C PRO A 212 -18.06 -0.36 3.03
N THR A 213 -17.02 -0.69 3.79
CA THR A 213 -16.27 0.27 4.61
C THR A 213 -14.85 0.41 4.06
N VAL A 214 -14.41 1.65 3.87
CA VAL A 214 -13.03 1.93 3.46
C VAL A 214 -12.07 1.69 4.62
N LEU A 215 -11.11 0.80 4.42
CA LEU A 215 -10.09 0.46 5.39
C LEU A 215 -8.89 1.41 5.33
N THR A 216 -8.42 1.68 4.11
CA THR A 216 -7.25 2.51 3.86
C THR A 216 -7.32 3.12 2.47
N ILE A 217 -6.71 4.28 2.34
CA ILE A 217 -6.56 5.03 1.10
C ILE A 217 -5.13 5.58 1.11
N PHE A 218 -4.41 5.41 0.01
CA PHE A 218 -3.07 5.94 -0.15
C PHE A 218 -2.73 6.23 -1.61
N PRO A 219 -1.82 7.17 -1.91
CA PRO A 219 -1.33 7.38 -3.25
C PRO A 219 -0.35 6.27 -3.66
N GLY A 220 -0.45 5.83 -4.91
CA GLY A 220 0.35 4.74 -5.47
C GLY A 220 -0.45 3.49 -5.81
N GLU A 221 0.28 2.44 -6.11
CA GLU A 221 -0.24 1.14 -6.56
C GLU A 221 -0.63 0.23 -5.40
N ASN A 222 -1.60 -0.65 -5.62
CA ASN A 222 -1.97 -1.68 -4.66
C ASN A 222 -0.90 -2.79 -4.61
N ALA A 223 0.17 -2.53 -3.88
CA ALA A 223 1.27 -3.48 -3.71
C ALA A 223 0.92 -4.54 -2.64
N PRO A 224 1.07 -5.85 -2.94
CA PRO A 224 0.97 -6.89 -1.93
C PRO A 224 2.13 -6.80 -0.94
N ALA A 225 2.02 -7.52 0.17
CA ALA A 225 3.10 -7.59 1.16
C ALA A 225 4.43 -8.03 0.52
N PHE A 226 5.55 -7.49 1.00
CA PHE A 226 6.86 -7.93 0.53
C PHE A 226 7.07 -9.41 0.88
N PRO A 227 7.63 -10.24 -0.02
CA PRO A 227 7.74 -11.67 0.21
C PRO A 227 8.57 -11.94 1.46
N ALA A 228 8.18 -12.94 2.24
CA ALA A 228 8.90 -13.31 3.44
C ALA A 228 8.69 -14.78 3.78
N LYS A 229 9.69 -15.37 4.46
CA LYS A 229 9.59 -16.66 5.13
C LYS A 229 9.70 -16.42 6.62
N ILE A 230 8.59 -16.62 7.32
CA ILE A 230 8.52 -16.55 8.78
C ILE A 230 8.70 -17.97 9.30
N ASN A 231 9.70 -18.13 10.14
CA ASN A 231 10.04 -19.41 10.76
C ASN A 231 10.23 -19.20 12.27
N SER A 232 9.12 -18.96 12.96
CA SER A 232 9.09 -18.90 14.43
C SER A 232 8.51 -20.19 15.03
N GLU A 233 8.64 -20.35 16.34
CA GLU A 233 8.06 -21.47 17.08
C GLU A 233 6.53 -21.45 17.04
N SER A 234 5.93 -20.26 17.04
CA SER A 234 4.49 -20.04 17.15
C SER A 234 3.78 -19.89 15.81
N TYR A 235 4.51 -19.56 14.74
CA TYR A 235 3.94 -19.27 13.43
C TYR A 235 4.94 -19.58 12.31
N LYS A 236 4.47 -20.29 11.28
CA LYS A 236 5.24 -20.60 10.07
C LYS A 236 4.45 -20.21 8.84
N ALA A 237 5.05 -19.40 8.00
CA ALA A 237 4.49 -18.98 6.71
C ALA A 237 5.61 -18.69 5.73
N SER A 238 5.38 -18.94 4.45
CA SER A 238 6.33 -18.55 3.39
C SER A 238 5.57 -18.05 2.19
N THR A 239 5.93 -16.85 1.72
CA THR A 239 5.48 -16.29 0.44
C THR A 239 6.63 -16.23 -0.58
N LEU A 240 7.74 -16.93 -0.33
CA LEU A 240 8.83 -17.06 -1.30
C LEU A 240 8.43 -17.98 -2.47
N GLY A 241 9.03 -17.75 -3.64
CA GLY A 241 8.88 -18.61 -4.81
C GLY A 241 7.85 -18.10 -5.82
N ASN A 242 7.04 -18.98 -6.41
CA ASN A 242 6.08 -18.60 -7.44
C ASN A 242 4.74 -18.11 -6.86
N THR A 243 4.82 -17.07 -6.02
CA THR A 243 3.66 -16.44 -5.37
C THR A 243 3.25 -15.16 -6.10
N GLN A 244 2.09 -14.60 -5.75
CA GLN A 244 1.70 -13.29 -6.27
C GLN A 244 2.67 -12.20 -5.81
N GLU A 245 3.05 -12.22 -4.53
CA GLU A 245 3.98 -11.28 -3.93
C GLU A 245 5.30 -11.28 -4.70
N THR A 246 5.90 -12.46 -4.88
CA THR A 246 7.18 -12.55 -5.57
C THR A 246 7.08 -12.09 -7.04
N ARG A 247 5.97 -12.41 -7.73
CA ARG A 247 5.75 -11.93 -9.11
C ARG A 247 5.63 -10.41 -9.16
N PHE A 248 4.81 -9.80 -8.30
CA PHE A 248 4.68 -8.35 -8.22
C PHE A 248 6.05 -7.70 -7.97
N TRP A 249 6.77 -8.16 -6.95
CA TRP A 249 8.03 -7.54 -6.53
C TRP A 249 9.21 -7.78 -7.47
N LYS A 250 9.11 -8.74 -8.41
CA LYS A 250 10.08 -8.88 -9.50
C LYS A 250 10.01 -7.72 -10.49
N ASP A 251 8.82 -7.17 -10.72
CA ASP A 251 8.56 -6.14 -11.72
C ASP A 251 8.46 -4.73 -11.11
N HIS A 252 8.63 -4.60 -9.79
CA HIS A 252 8.53 -3.34 -9.05
C HIS A 252 9.80 -3.09 -8.25
N ALA A 253 10.06 -1.81 -7.95
CA ALA A 253 11.16 -1.40 -7.11
C ALA A 253 10.70 -0.42 -6.02
N PHE A 254 11.36 -0.49 -4.87
CA PHE A 254 11.25 0.54 -3.85
C PHE A 254 12.03 1.79 -4.29
N ILE A 255 11.42 2.95 -4.10
CA ILE A 255 12.04 4.24 -4.37
C ILE A 255 12.69 4.72 -3.07
N GLN A 256 14.01 4.83 -3.10
CA GLN A 256 14.78 5.52 -2.09
C GLN A 256 15.06 6.95 -2.58
N GLN A 257 14.54 7.94 -1.87
CA GLN A 257 14.80 9.34 -2.21
C GLN A 257 16.23 9.72 -1.78
N THR A 258 16.94 10.40 -2.68
CA THR A 258 18.26 11.03 -2.44
C THR A 258 18.15 12.54 -2.34
#